data_AF-A0A428GLN4-F1
#
_entry.id   AF-A0A428GLN4-F1
#
_cell.length_a   1.000
_cell.length_b   1.000
_cell.length_c   1.000
_cell.angle_alpha   90.00
_cell.angle_beta   90.00
_cell.angle_gamma   90.00
#
_symmetry.space_group_name_H-M   'P 1'
#
loop_
_entity.id
_entity.type
_entity.pdbx_description
1 polymer ?
#
loop_
_entity_poly.entity_id
_entity_poly.type
_entity_poly.pdbx_seq_one_letter_code
_entity_poly.pdbx_strand_id
1 'polypeptide(L)'
;MKKKDRLEKIRRFVSEFEIGTQEEIVAHLRESGITATQATVSRDIKELGIVKIPFKDNTYIYELPKTATNSLKLAENNILACQNLGNMLNLNLVPGSAAVVKRHLSKEFSEEIFSIIADNDSILVVAVSESAAQKVTAEINNW
;
A
#
# COMPACT_ATOMS: atom_id res chain seq x y z
N MET A 1 -9.52 27.96 -6.20
CA MET A 1 -8.48 27.06 -6.75
C MET A 1 -8.97 25.62 -6.62
N LYS A 2 -9.01 24.84 -7.70
CA LYS A 2 -9.57 23.49 -7.64
C LYS A 2 -8.54 22.54 -7.05
N LYS A 3 -8.87 21.95 -5.90
CA LYS A 3 -8.07 20.91 -5.21
C LYS A 3 -7.46 19.89 -6.17
N LYS A 4 -8.23 19.49 -7.20
CA LYS A 4 -7.82 18.57 -8.27
C LYS A 4 -6.50 18.98 -8.96
N ASP A 5 -6.35 20.25 -9.34
CA ASP A 5 -5.16 20.72 -10.08
C ASP A 5 -3.90 20.67 -9.20
N ARG A 6 -4.06 20.93 -7.90
CA ARG A 6 -2.97 20.82 -6.92
C ARG A 6 -2.54 19.37 -6.72
N LEU A 7 -3.49 18.45 -6.59
CA LEU A 7 -3.21 17.01 -6.43
C LEU A 7 -2.44 16.45 -7.63
N GLU A 8 -2.83 16.81 -8.85
CA GLU A 8 -2.14 16.37 -10.07
C GLU A 8 -0.72 16.93 -10.16
N LYS A 9 -0.51 18.19 -9.75
CA LYS A 9 0.83 18.78 -9.66
C LYS A 9 1.71 18.06 -8.64
N ILE A 10 1.18 17.76 -7.44
CA ILE A 10 1.91 17.01 -6.41
C ILE A 10 2.33 15.63 -6.92
N ARG A 11 1.42 14.90 -7.60
CA ARG A 11 1.76 13.62 -8.25
C ARG A 11 2.94 13.76 -9.20
N ARG A 12 2.86 14.73 -10.10
CA ARG A 12 3.89 14.98 -11.11
C ARG A 12 5.25 15.30 -10.47
N PHE A 13 5.27 16.16 -9.45
CA PHE A 13 6.52 16.53 -8.78
C PHE A 13 7.19 15.34 -8.12
N VAL A 14 6.43 14.53 -7.39
CA VAL A 14 6.94 13.33 -6.71
C VAL A 14 7.39 12.25 -7.71
N SER A 15 6.91 12.27 -8.96
CA SER A 15 7.40 11.37 -10.01
C SER A 15 8.59 11.89 -10.82
N GLU A 16 8.78 13.21 -10.90
CA GLU A 16 9.81 13.84 -11.73
C GLU A 16 11.06 14.26 -10.92
N PHE A 17 10.92 14.47 -9.61
CA PHE A 17 11.98 14.99 -8.74
C PHE A 17 12.22 14.08 -7.52
N GLU A 18 13.45 14.06 -7.03
CA GLU A 18 13.85 13.36 -5.79
C GLU A 18 13.47 14.21 -4.56
N ILE A 19 12.18 14.21 -4.21
CA ILE A 19 11.67 15.10 -3.17
C ILE A 19 11.77 14.47 -1.78
N GLY A 20 12.55 15.07 -0.87
CA GLY A 20 12.77 14.54 0.47
C GLY A 20 11.84 15.10 1.55
N THR A 21 11.26 16.28 1.31
CA THR A 21 10.51 17.05 2.31
C THR A 21 9.19 17.62 1.77
N GLN A 22 8.27 17.98 2.67
CA GLN A 22 7.00 18.57 2.27
C GLN A 22 7.17 20.04 1.86
N GLU A 23 8.19 20.69 2.42
CA GLU A 23 8.62 22.04 2.12
C GLU A 23 9.08 22.17 0.66
N GLU A 24 9.78 21.17 0.13
CA GLU A 24 10.14 21.09 -1.29
C GLU A 24 8.89 20.99 -2.19
N ILE A 25 7.87 20.21 -1.81
CA ILE A 25 6.59 20.16 -2.54
C ILE A 25 5.89 21.53 -2.51
N VAL A 26 5.91 22.22 -1.36
CA VAL A 26 5.37 23.57 -1.23
C VAL A 26 6.13 24.55 -2.13
N ALA A 27 7.45 24.44 -2.24
CA ALA A 27 8.27 25.26 -3.11
C ALA A 27 7.92 25.05 -4.59
N HIS A 28 7.86 23.80 -5.06
CA HIS A 28 7.47 23.48 -6.44
C HIS A 28 6.04 23.91 -6.78
N LEU A 29 5.10 23.79 -5.82
CA LEU A 29 3.76 24.31 -5.99
C LEU A 29 3.78 25.83 -6.16
N ARG A 30 4.54 26.56 -5.34
CA ARG A 30 4.67 28.01 -5.43
C ARG A 30 5.28 28.44 -6.77
N GLU A 31 6.30 27.74 -7.26
CA GLU A 31 6.89 27.97 -8.59
C GLU A 31 5.88 27.75 -9.73
N SER A 32 4.97 26.80 -9.56
CA SER A 32 3.84 26.57 -10.48
C SER A 32 2.66 27.54 -10.28
N GLY A 33 2.81 28.59 -9.46
CA GLY A 33 1.76 29.58 -9.18
C GLY A 33 0.68 29.10 -8.21
N ILE A 34 0.91 28.01 -7.47
CA ILE A 34 -0.03 27.42 -6.52
C ILE A 34 0.43 27.68 -5.09
N THR A 35 -0.35 28.43 -4.33
CA THR A 35 -0.10 28.64 -2.90
C THR A 35 -0.70 27.51 -2.07
N ALA A 36 0.15 26.80 -1.33
CA ALA A 36 -0.26 25.79 -0.35
C ALA A 36 0.60 25.90 0.91
N THR A 37 0.02 25.51 2.05
CA THR A 37 0.78 25.38 3.31
C THR A 37 1.29 23.95 3.47
N GLN A 38 2.32 23.76 4.29
CA GLN A 38 2.81 22.43 4.67
C GLN A 38 1.68 21.53 5.19
N ALA A 39 0.79 22.08 6.03
CA ALA A 39 -0.36 21.32 6.56
C ALA A 39 -1.34 20.87 5.46
N THR A 40 -1.48 21.65 4.38
CA THR A 40 -2.32 21.30 3.23
C THR A 40 -1.66 20.19 2.42
N VAL A 41 -0.36 20.34 2.12
CA VAL A 41 0.44 19.33 1.41
C VAL A 41 0.49 18.01 2.20
N SER A 42 0.62 18.06 3.52
CA SER A 42 0.57 16.88 4.40
C SER A 42 -0.72 16.07 4.22
N ARG A 43 -1.87 16.76 4.15
CA ARG A 43 -3.17 16.11 3.91
C ARG A 43 -3.27 15.56 2.49
N ASP A 44 -2.80 16.31 1.50
CA ASP A 44 -2.83 15.89 0.10
C ASP A 44 -1.93 14.66 -0.16
N ILE A 45 -0.74 14.59 0.46
CA ILE A 45 0.15 13.41 0.40
C ILE A 45 -0.55 12.16 0.93
N LYS A 46 -1.23 12.29 2.08
CA LYS A 46 -2.02 11.19 2.66
C LYS A 46 -3.17 10.77 1.75
N GLU A 47 -3.87 11.73 1.16
CA GLU A 47 -4.97 11.47 0.21
C GLU A 47 -4.49 10.78 -1.07
N LEU A 48 -3.28 11.12 -1.53
CA LEU A 48 -2.65 10.54 -2.71
C LEU A 48 -2.00 9.18 -2.44
N GLY A 49 -1.90 8.74 -1.18
CA GLY A 49 -1.21 7.51 -0.79
C GLY A 49 0.30 7.56 -1.05
N ILE A 50 0.88 8.76 -1.15
CA ILE A 50 2.32 8.95 -1.33
C ILE A 50 3.05 8.49 -0.07
N VAL A 51 4.09 7.68 -0.25
CA VAL A 51 4.87 7.09 0.84
C VAL A 51 6.31 7.60 0.79
N LYS A 52 7.00 7.58 1.93
CA LYS A 52 8.43 7.87 1.99
C LYS A 52 9.20 6.56 1.87
N ILE A 53 10.11 6.46 0.91
CA ILE A 53 10.93 5.27 0.71
C ILE A 53 12.41 5.58 0.96
N PRO A 54 13.20 4.60 1.42
CA PRO A 54 14.65 4.73 1.48
C PRO A 54 15.22 5.03 0.10
N PHE A 55 16.18 5.95 0.04
CA PHE A 55 16.93 6.34 -1.13
C PHE A 55 18.44 6.28 -0.84
N LYS A 56 19.28 6.62 -1.82
CA LYS A 56 20.74 6.54 -1.70
C LYS A 56 21.26 7.26 -0.45
N ASP A 57 22.38 6.77 0.08
CA ASP A 57 23.10 7.39 1.20
C ASP A 57 22.23 7.64 2.45
N ASN A 58 21.34 6.70 2.77
CA ASN A 58 20.45 6.75 3.94
C ASN A 58 19.48 7.94 3.95
N THR A 59 19.20 8.50 2.77
CA THR A 59 18.19 9.55 2.57
C THR A 59 16.82 8.91 2.28
N TYR A 60 15.77 9.74 2.23
CA TYR A 60 14.42 9.27 1.97
C TYR A 60 13.71 10.22 1.03
N ILE A 61 13.03 9.69 0.02
CA ILE A 61 12.24 10.47 -0.92
C ILE A 61 10.77 10.07 -0.85
N TYR A 62 9.89 11.00 -1.21
CA TYR A 62 8.50 10.69 -1.51
C TYR A 62 8.41 9.95 -2.84
N GLU A 63 7.56 8.93 -2.88
CA GLU A 63 7.23 8.21 -4.11
C GLU A 63 5.73 7.98 -4.17
N LEU A 64 5.17 8.03 -5.39
CA LEU A 64 3.80 7.61 -5.61
C LEU A 64 3.67 6.12 -5.30
N PRO A 65 2.52 5.67 -4.75
CA PRO A 65 2.28 4.26 -4.61
C PRO A 65 2.36 3.64 -6.01
N LYS A 66 3.34 2.76 -6.21
CA LYS A 66 3.52 2.07 -7.49
C LYS A 66 2.20 1.38 -7.82
N THR A 67 1.79 1.46 -9.08
CA THR A 67 0.52 0.95 -9.64
C THR A 67 0.16 -0.42 -9.10
N ALA A 68 -1.14 -0.77 -9.11
CA ALA A 68 -1.68 -2.01 -8.54
C ALA A 68 -0.79 -3.25 -8.77
N THR A 69 -0.17 -3.40 -9.93
CA THR A 69 0.82 -4.43 -10.29
C THR A 69 2.04 -4.57 -9.37
N ASN A 70 2.61 -3.47 -8.86
CA ASN A 70 3.69 -3.54 -7.88
C ASN A 70 3.17 -3.81 -6.47
N SER A 71 1.94 -3.40 -6.14
CA SER A 71 1.34 -3.75 -4.84
C SER A 71 0.94 -5.23 -4.73
N LEU A 72 0.66 -5.89 -5.86
CA LEU A 72 0.43 -7.34 -5.94
C LEU A 72 1.72 -8.10 -5.59
N LYS A 73 2.80 -7.86 -6.34
CA LYS A 73 4.13 -8.42 -6.04
C LYS A 73 4.62 -8.08 -4.64
N LEU A 74 4.33 -6.89 -4.13
CA LEU A 74 4.71 -6.52 -2.76
C LEU A 74 3.90 -7.36 -1.75
N ALA A 75 2.61 -7.58 -1.96
CA ALA A 75 1.80 -8.39 -1.06
C ALA A 75 2.25 -9.86 -1.06
N GLU A 76 2.50 -10.43 -2.24
CA GLU A 76 3.04 -11.78 -2.45
C GLU A 76 4.34 -11.99 -1.66
N ASN A 77 5.34 -11.12 -1.89
CA ASN A 77 6.66 -11.21 -1.24
C ASN A 77 6.65 -10.94 0.28
N ASN A 78 5.53 -10.46 0.84
CA ASN A 78 5.41 -10.14 2.26
C ASN A 78 4.75 -11.25 3.08
N ILE A 79 4.30 -12.35 2.45
CA ILE A 79 3.82 -13.54 3.14
C ILE A 79 5.00 -14.47 3.43
N LEU A 80 5.30 -14.68 4.71
CA LEU A 80 6.40 -15.53 5.17
C LEU A 80 5.98 -16.99 5.34
N ALA A 81 4.72 -17.22 5.73
CA ALA A 81 4.16 -18.55 5.88
C ALA A 81 2.62 -18.50 5.77
N CYS A 82 2.05 -19.59 5.24
CA CYS A 82 0.61 -19.83 5.20
C CYS A 82 0.32 -21.22 5.75
N GLN A 83 -0.56 -21.31 6.74
CA GLN A 83 -1.04 -22.58 7.31
C GLN A 83 -2.56 -22.57 7.39
N ASN A 84 -3.20 -23.72 7.22
CA ASN A 84 -4.64 -23.87 7.31
C ASN A 84 -5.07 -24.80 8.46
N LEU A 85 -6.24 -24.50 9.03
CA LEU A 85 -6.95 -25.35 9.98
C LEU A 85 -8.44 -25.33 9.63
N GLY A 86 -8.91 -26.37 8.94
CA GLY A 86 -10.25 -26.39 8.36
C GLY A 86 -10.44 -25.25 7.36
N ASN A 87 -11.45 -24.39 7.59
CA ASN A 87 -11.72 -23.22 6.76
C ASN A 87 -10.94 -21.95 7.18
N MET A 88 -10.02 -22.03 8.15
CA MET A 88 -9.24 -20.89 8.61
C MET A 88 -7.82 -20.95 8.05
N LEU A 89 -7.24 -19.81 7.68
CA LEU A 89 -5.84 -19.68 7.29
C LEU A 89 -5.14 -18.69 8.21
N ASN A 90 -3.97 -19.09 8.72
CA ASN A 90 -3.06 -18.21 9.45
C ASN A 90 -1.89 -17.85 8.53
N LEU A 91 -1.73 -16.54 8.29
CA LEU A 91 -0.65 -15.96 7.52
C LEU A 91 0.32 -15.24 8.46
N ASN A 92 1.60 -15.60 8.40
CA ASN A 92 2.67 -14.83 9.02
C ASN A 92 3.27 -13.90 7.97
N LEU A 93 3.46 -12.64 8.32
CA LEU A 93 3.82 -11.58 7.39
C LEU A 93 5.08 -10.84 7.82
N VAL A 94 5.69 -10.11 6.89
CA VAL A 94 6.68 -9.08 7.25
C VAL A 94 5.98 -7.98 8.07
N PRO A 95 6.54 -7.54 9.21
CA PRO A 95 5.92 -6.50 10.03
C PRO A 95 5.57 -5.22 9.26
N GLY A 96 4.35 -4.70 9.46
CA GLY A 96 3.86 -3.50 8.78
C GLY A 96 3.28 -3.74 7.38
N SER A 97 3.29 -4.98 6.88
CA SER A 97 2.74 -5.34 5.57
C SER A 97 1.27 -5.79 5.60
N ALA A 98 0.69 -6.00 6.79
CA ALA A 98 -0.66 -6.54 6.92
C ALA A 98 -1.73 -5.76 6.15
N ALA A 99 -1.63 -4.42 6.10
CA ALA A 99 -2.58 -3.60 5.37
C ALA A 99 -2.54 -3.84 3.84
N VAL A 100 -1.36 -4.04 3.26
CA VAL A 100 -1.22 -4.28 1.81
C VAL A 100 -1.64 -5.71 1.46
N VAL A 101 -1.24 -6.69 2.28
CA VAL A 101 -1.61 -8.10 2.10
C VAL A 101 -3.13 -8.28 2.25
N LYS A 102 -3.73 -7.73 3.29
CA LYS A 102 -5.20 -7.76 3.50
C LYS A 102 -5.96 -7.22 2.29
N ARG A 103 -5.55 -6.06 1.76
CA ARG A 103 -6.20 -5.44 0.60
C ARG A 103 -6.08 -6.33 -0.64
N HIS A 104 -4.95 -6.98 -0.82
CA HIS A 104 -4.76 -7.91 -1.94
C HIS A 104 -5.67 -9.13 -1.79
N LEU A 105 -5.65 -9.80 -0.64
CA LEU A 105 -6.48 -10.98 -0.36
C LEU A 105 -7.98 -10.69 -0.55
N SER A 106 -8.48 -9.59 0.01
CA SER A 106 -9.89 -9.21 -0.12
C SER A 106 -10.31 -8.95 -1.56
N LYS A 107 -9.37 -8.56 -2.43
CA LYS A 107 -9.66 -8.29 -3.84
C LYS A 107 -9.57 -9.55 -4.69
N GLU A 108 -8.55 -10.37 -4.46
CA GLU A 108 -8.28 -11.57 -5.26
C GLU A 108 -9.25 -12.71 -4.93
N PHE A 109 -9.56 -12.88 -3.64
CA PHE A 109 -10.33 -14.02 -3.12
C PHE A 109 -11.68 -13.58 -2.54
N SER A 110 -12.35 -12.64 -3.20
CA SER A 110 -13.58 -12.03 -2.69
C SER A 110 -14.75 -13.02 -2.57
N GLU A 111 -14.72 -14.12 -3.32
CA GLU A 111 -15.77 -15.16 -3.28
C GLU A 111 -15.44 -16.26 -2.26
N GLU A 112 -14.16 -16.49 -1.99
CA GLU A 112 -13.65 -17.54 -1.10
C GLU A 112 -13.55 -17.10 0.36
N ILE A 113 -13.37 -15.80 0.62
CA ILE A 113 -13.12 -15.26 1.96
C ILE A 113 -14.43 -14.75 2.59
N PHE A 114 -14.76 -15.30 3.76
CA PHE A 114 -15.84 -14.78 4.61
C PHE A 114 -15.39 -13.55 5.41
N SER A 115 -14.19 -13.58 6.00
CA SER A 115 -13.67 -12.47 6.80
C SER A 115 -12.14 -12.49 6.92
N ILE A 116 -11.56 -11.32 7.22
CA ILE A 116 -10.13 -11.14 7.50
C ILE A 116 -9.94 -10.33 8.78
N ILE A 117 -9.20 -10.90 9.73
CA ILE A 117 -8.71 -10.25 10.94
C ILE A 117 -7.20 -10.08 10.79
N ALA A 118 -6.70 -8.86 10.97
CA ALA A 118 -5.30 -8.53 10.76
C ALA A 118 -4.72 -7.84 12.00
N ASP A 119 -3.56 -8.31 12.43
CA ASP A 119 -2.65 -7.57 13.32
C ASP A 119 -1.53 -6.93 12.46
N ASN A 120 -0.42 -6.52 13.06
CA ASN A 120 0.69 -5.85 12.38
C ASN A 120 1.50 -6.78 11.46
N ASP A 121 1.69 -8.04 11.87
CA ASP A 121 2.55 -9.04 11.22
C ASP A 121 1.86 -10.40 11.03
N SER A 122 0.56 -10.49 11.32
CA SER A 122 -0.23 -11.70 11.13
C SER A 122 -1.62 -11.39 10.60
N ILE A 123 -2.15 -12.32 9.80
CA ILE A 123 -3.51 -12.28 9.31
C ILE A 123 -4.18 -13.63 9.55
N LEU A 124 -5.36 -13.59 10.15
CA LEU A 124 -6.30 -14.70 10.17
C LEU A 124 -7.36 -14.47 9.08
N VAL A 125 -7.45 -15.40 8.13
CA VAL A 125 -8.49 -15.44 7.11
C VAL A 125 -9.49 -16.54 7.50
N VAL A 126 -10.78 -16.23 7.44
CA VAL A 126 -11.86 -17.21 7.54
C VAL A 126 -12.45 -17.37 6.15
N ALA A 127 -12.32 -18.54 5.55
CA ALA A 127 -12.90 -18.88 4.25
C ALA A 127 -14.36 -19.35 4.40
N VAL A 128 -15.13 -19.25 3.31
CA VAL A 128 -16.54 -19.68 3.25
C VAL A 128 -16.69 -21.20 3.37
N SER A 129 -15.63 -21.97 3.10
CA SER A 129 -15.57 -23.42 3.27
C SER A 129 -14.12 -23.92 3.38
N GLU A 130 -13.93 -25.17 3.78
CA GLU A 130 -12.61 -25.81 3.78
C GLU A 130 -12.02 -25.96 2.37
N SER A 131 -12.85 -26.23 1.36
CA SER A 131 -12.41 -26.28 -0.04
C SER A 131 -11.95 -24.89 -0.54
N ALA A 132 -12.65 -23.82 -0.15
CA ALA A 132 -12.22 -22.45 -0.43
C ALA A 132 -10.89 -22.13 0.27
N ALA A 133 -10.70 -22.56 1.52
CA ALA A 133 -9.43 -22.38 2.22
C ALA A 133 -8.27 -23.12 1.53
N GLN A 134 -8.50 -24.33 1.05
CA GLN A 134 -7.51 -25.09 0.28
C GLN A 134 -7.14 -24.40 -1.04
N LYS A 135 -8.14 -23.86 -1.76
CA LYS A 135 -7.93 -23.09 -2.99
C LYS A 135 -7.05 -21.85 -2.72
N VAL A 136 -7.41 -21.05 -1.73
CA VAL A 136 -6.66 -19.84 -1.36
C VAL A 136 -5.24 -20.19 -0.92
N THR A 137 -5.07 -21.24 -0.12
CA THR A 137 -3.74 -21.71 0.33
C THR A 137 -2.87 -22.16 -0.84
N ALA A 138 -3.44 -22.88 -1.81
CA ALA A 138 -2.71 -23.35 -2.98
C ALA A 138 -2.23 -22.18 -3.85
N GLU A 139 -3.07 -21.16 -4.06
CA GLU A 139 -2.69 -19.95 -4.80
C GLU A 139 -1.60 -19.16 -4.07
N ILE A 140 -1.73 -18.95 -2.75
CA ILE A 140 -0.72 -18.25 -1.94
C ILE A 140 0.64 -18.98 -1.96
N ASN A 141 0.65 -20.31 -1.97
CA ASN A 141 1.90 -21.08 -2.05
C ASN A 141 2.59 -20.98 -3.43
N ASN A 142 1.90 -20.49 -4.46
CA ASN A 142 2.47 -20.25 -5.78
C ASN A 142 2.97 -18.80 -5.96
N TRP A 143 2.82 -17.95 -4.95
CA TRP A 143 3.30 -16.58 -4.93
C TRP A 143 4.80 -16.48 -4.63
#